data_AF-A0A553HV50-F1
#
_entry.id   AF-A0A553HV50-F1
#
_cell.length_a   1.000
_cell.length_b   1.000
_cell.length_c   1.000
_cell.angle_alpha   90.00
_cell.angle_beta   90.00
_cell.angle_gamma   90.00
#
_symmetry.space_group_name_H-M   'P 1'
#
loop_
_entity.id
_entity.type
_entity.pdbx_description
1 polymer ?
#
loop_
_entity_poly.entity_id
_entity_poly.type
_entity_poly.pdbx_seq_one_letter_code
_entity_poly.pdbx_strand_id
1 'polypeptide(L)'
;MTIIKSNAASTISCCTCATPLSEVAHSSDSEKPLSERWLECCPRAICGRCIVDNPRFSSYCPYCQISISDNILPPGLKEPPSYTASTSTSKVFELAPPPYTPTPASRIPRESLNEKCAPPDDEPVEDILHFLDHAHDSINSLSLRYGVPASALRRANNISSDHLIAGRRAVIIPGQYYKGGVSLSPRPIEGEEEEKRKAKIRRWMVACKVHEYDVALWYLEQAEYDLQLATDTYFSDEEWERTHPAEAGRGKGIMGGNRNSVRLSRRC
;
A
#
# COMPACT_ATOMS: atom_id res chain seq x y z
N MET A 1 -34.00 7.87 33.92
CA MET A 1 -34.80 6.77 33.35
C MET A 1 -34.33 5.49 33.98
N THR A 2 -34.98 5.08 35.07
CA THR A 2 -34.71 3.83 35.80
C THR A 2 -35.29 2.68 34.98
N ILE A 3 -34.42 1.92 34.33
CA ILE A 3 -34.82 0.69 33.63
C ILE A 3 -35.10 -0.36 34.69
N ILE A 4 -36.38 -0.61 34.92
CA ILE A 4 -36.89 -1.76 35.67
C ILE A 4 -36.48 -3.01 34.87
N LYS A 5 -35.51 -3.79 35.37
CA LYS A 5 -35.17 -5.09 34.80
C LYS A 5 -36.09 -6.15 35.39
N SER A 6 -36.81 -6.81 34.51
CA SER A 6 -37.69 -7.94 34.78
C SER A 6 -36.92 -9.11 35.41
N ASN A 7 -37.42 -9.58 36.55
CA ASN A 7 -37.08 -10.86 37.15
C ASN A 7 -37.59 -11.97 36.23
N ALA A 8 -36.74 -12.44 35.31
CA ALA A 8 -36.90 -13.73 34.67
C ALA A 8 -35.75 -14.61 35.19
N ALA A 9 -36.10 -15.70 35.89
CA ALA A 9 -35.18 -16.74 36.34
C ALA A 9 -34.62 -17.48 35.11
N SER A 10 -33.75 -16.80 34.38
CA SER A 10 -32.93 -17.37 33.32
C SER A 10 -31.62 -17.78 33.97
N THR A 11 -31.25 -19.04 33.80
CA THR A 11 -29.96 -19.59 34.22
C THR A 11 -28.82 -18.84 33.50
N ILE A 12 -28.41 -17.70 34.07
CA ILE A 12 -27.35 -16.88 33.50
C ILE A 12 -26.02 -17.61 33.71
N SER A 13 -25.35 -17.93 32.62
CA SER A 13 -24.02 -18.53 32.61
C SER A 13 -22.93 -17.49 32.46
N CYS A 14 -21.79 -17.73 33.10
CA CYS A 14 -20.58 -16.94 32.88
C CYS A 14 -20.18 -17.01 31.41
N CYS A 15 -19.90 -15.85 30.80
CA CYS A 15 -19.54 -15.81 29.40
C CYS A 15 -18.13 -16.36 29.12
N THR A 16 -17.25 -16.47 30.12
CA THR A 16 -15.88 -16.99 29.94
C THR A 16 -15.79 -18.50 30.16
N CYS A 17 -16.41 -19.03 31.22
CA CYS A 17 -16.30 -20.44 31.59
C CYS A 17 -17.59 -21.25 31.37
N ALA A 18 -18.66 -20.63 30.84
CA ALA A 18 -19.96 -21.25 30.60
C ALA A 18 -20.66 -21.87 31.83
N THR A 19 -20.11 -21.73 33.04
CA THR A 19 -20.73 -22.23 34.27
C THR A 19 -21.90 -21.34 34.67
N PRO A 20 -23.04 -21.90 35.10
CA PRO A 20 -24.17 -21.12 35.59
C PRO A 20 -23.77 -20.37 36.88
N LEU A 21 -24.10 -19.09 36.97
CA LEU A 21 -23.74 -18.23 38.11
C LEU A 21 -24.30 -18.75 39.44
N SER A 22 -25.44 -19.42 39.40
CA SER A 22 -26.06 -20.10 40.55
C SER A 22 -25.17 -21.18 41.20
N GLU A 23 -24.19 -21.74 40.48
CA GLU A 23 -23.27 -22.77 41.00
C GLU A 23 -21.93 -22.20 41.48
N VAL A 24 -21.65 -20.92 41.20
CA VAL A 24 -20.33 -20.31 41.44
C VAL A 24 -20.24 -19.60 42.80
N ALA A 25 -21.36 -19.51 43.54
CA ALA A 25 -21.45 -18.81 44.84
C ALA A 25 -20.51 -19.34 45.94
N HIS A 26 -19.89 -20.51 45.77
CA HIS A 26 -18.98 -21.09 46.76
C HIS A 26 -17.67 -21.56 46.10
N SER A 27 -16.56 -20.90 46.38
CA SER A 27 -15.25 -21.57 46.37
C SER A 27 -15.05 -22.19 47.75
N SER A 28 -14.46 -23.39 47.80
CA SER A 28 -14.26 -24.17 49.03
C SER A 28 -13.28 -23.54 50.03
N ASP A 29 -12.68 -22.37 49.74
CA ASP A 29 -11.57 -21.80 50.50
C ASP A 29 -11.69 -20.30 50.86
N SER A 30 -12.87 -19.69 50.76
CA SER A 30 -13.03 -18.33 51.31
C SER A 30 -14.48 -17.91 51.57
N GLU A 31 -14.74 -17.43 52.79
CA GLU A 31 -16.05 -16.98 53.29
C GLU A 31 -16.57 -15.66 52.66
N LYS A 32 -15.87 -15.10 51.67
CA LYS A 32 -16.32 -13.89 50.96
C LYS A 32 -17.09 -14.29 49.70
N PRO A 33 -18.38 -13.89 49.55
CA PRO A 33 -19.11 -14.11 48.32
C PRO A 33 -18.37 -13.40 47.18
N LEU A 34 -17.96 -14.17 46.16
CA LEU A 34 -17.23 -13.65 45.02
C LEU A 34 -18.16 -12.75 44.20
N SER A 35 -17.86 -11.45 44.13
CA SER A 35 -18.69 -10.48 43.41
C SER A 35 -18.72 -10.78 41.91
N GLU A 36 -19.92 -11.07 41.42
CA GLU A 36 -20.19 -11.24 39.99
C GLU A 36 -20.27 -9.89 39.28
N ARG A 37 -19.75 -9.79 38.05
CA ARG A 37 -19.81 -8.55 37.26
C ARG A 37 -20.76 -8.70 36.08
N TRP A 38 -21.71 -7.78 36.02
CA TRP A 38 -22.57 -7.59 34.86
C TRP A 38 -21.93 -6.59 33.91
N LEU A 39 -21.90 -6.93 32.63
CA LEU A 39 -21.35 -6.05 31.61
C LEU A 39 -22.40 -5.01 31.20
N GLU A 40 -21.98 -3.75 31.08
CA GLU A 40 -22.87 -2.65 30.68
C GLU A 40 -23.06 -2.58 29.16
N CYS A 41 -22.04 -2.99 28.39
CA CYS A 41 -22.08 -2.96 26.94
C CYS A 41 -22.99 -4.04 26.33
N CYS A 42 -23.18 -5.17 27.01
CA CYS A 42 -23.77 -6.40 26.46
C CYS A 42 -24.49 -7.16 27.60
N PRO A 43 -25.64 -7.83 27.39
CA PRO A 43 -26.44 -8.49 28.45
C PRO A 43 -25.82 -9.82 28.89
N ARG A 44 -24.55 -9.81 29.31
CA ARG A 44 -23.76 -10.97 29.72
C ARG A 44 -23.10 -10.69 31.06
N ALA A 45 -22.78 -11.76 31.78
CA ALA A 45 -22.16 -11.68 33.09
C ALA A 45 -20.88 -12.53 33.15
N ILE A 46 -19.95 -12.11 33.99
CA ILE A 46 -18.69 -12.79 34.27
C ILE A 46 -18.71 -13.20 35.74
N CYS A 47 -18.47 -14.48 36.01
CA CYS A 47 -18.42 -14.98 37.38
C CYS A 47 -17.18 -14.49 38.13
N GLY A 48 -17.27 -14.41 39.45
CA GLY A 48 -16.16 -13.92 40.28
C GLY A 48 -14.88 -14.76 40.19
N ARG A 49 -14.97 -16.08 39.92
CA ARG A 49 -13.79 -16.94 39.69
C ARG A 49 -12.98 -16.48 38.48
N CYS A 50 -13.64 -16.24 37.34
CA CYS A 50 -12.95 -15.74 36.15
C CYS A 50 -12.35 -14.34 36.36
N ILE A 51 -12.98 -13.49 37.17
CA ILE A 51 -12.43 -12.16 37.51
C ILE A 51 -11.18 -12.29 38.40
N VAL A 52 -11.15 -13.24 39.33
CA VAL A 52 -9.96 -13.51 40.16
C VAL A 52 -8.83 -14.10 39.32
N ASP A 53 -9.14 -15.07 38.45
CA ASP A 53 -8.15 -15.70 37.57
C ASP A 53 -7.54 -14.68 36.59
N ASN A 54 -8.32 -13.68 36.18
CA ASN A 54 -7.82 -12.59 35.35
C ASN A 54 -8.47 -11.24 35.72
N PRO A 55 -7.75 -10.35 36.43
CA PRO A 55 -8.29 -9.07 36.88
C PRO A 55 -8.65 -8.13 35.73
N ARG A 56 -8.20 -8.40 34.48
CA ARG A 56 -8.62 -7.62 33.31
C ARG A 56 -10.14 -7.68 33.10
N PHE A 57 -10.78 -8.80 33.43
CA PHE A 57 -12.24 -8.93 33.30
C PHE A 57 -13.03 -8.05 34.28
N SER A 58 -12.36 -7.38 35.23
CA SER A 58 -12.98 -6.35 36.08
C SER A 58 -13.20 -5.01 35.37
N SER A 59 -12.44 -4.72 34.30
CA SER A 59 -12.54 -3.47 33.53
C SER A 59 -12.86 -3.70 32.06
N TYR A 60 -12.56 -4.89 31.52
CA TYR A 60 -12.66 -5.22 30.09
C TYR A 60 -13.72 -6.29 29.79
N CYS A 61 -14.47 -6.09 28.71
CA CYS A 61 -15.40 -7.08 28.15
C CYS A 61 -14.70 -7.93 27.08
N PRO A 62 -14.53 -9.25 27.26
CA PRO A 62 -13.85 -10.11 26.27
C PRO A 62 -14.60 -10.26 24.95
N TYR A 63 -15.92 -10.14 24.96
CA TYR A 63 -16.74 -10.31 23.76
C TYR A 63 -16.84 -9.05 22.93
N CYS A 64 -17.13 -7.93 23.59
CA CYS A 64 -17.37 -6.66 22.93
C CYS A 64 -16.05 -5.86 22.80
N GLN A 65 -14.96 -6.36 23.40
CA GLN A 65 -13.60 -5.80 23.40
C GLN A 65 -13.50 -4.35 23.87
N ILE A 66 -14.43 -3.94 24.73
CA ILE A 66 -14.53 -2.59 25.28
C ILE A 66 -14.06 -2.60 26.73
N SER A 67 -13.19 -1.66 27.09
CA SER A 67 -12.88 -1.33 28.49
C SER A 67 -13.85 -0.26 29.00
N ILE A 68 -14.39 -0.47 30.20
CA ILE A 68 -15.24 0.51 30.91
C ILE A 68 -14.37 1.56 31.64
N SER A 69 -13.04 1.48 31.57
CA SER A 69 -12.21 2.59 32.01
C SER A 69 -12.36 3.75 31.03
N ASP A 70 -12.80 4.90 31.52
CA ASP A 70 -12.89 6.21 30.82
C ASP A 70 -11.53 6.76 30.37
N ASN A 71 -10.57 5.89 30.05
CA ASN A 71 -9.30 6.31 29.48
C ASN A 71 -9.51 6.55 27.99
N ILE A 72 -10.08 7.72 27.71
CA ILE A 72 -10.05 8.36 26.41
C ILE A 72 -8.56 8.57 26.11
N LEU A 73 -7.97 7.65 25.37
CA LEU A 73 -6.62 7.65 24.77
C LEU A 73 -5.55 6.80 25.51
N PRO A 74 -4.74 6.03 24.75
CA PRO A 74 -3.58 5.32 25.29
C PRO A 74 -2.51 6.29 25.81
N PRO A 75 -1.63 5.85 26.75
CA PRO A 75 -0.64 6.72 27.37
C PRO A 75 0.36 7.24 26.32
N GLY A 76 0.28 8.54 26.00
CA GLY A 76 1.23 9.20 25.07
C GLY A 76 0.62 10.20 24.09
N LEU A 77 -0.70 10.24 23.93
CA LEU A 77 -1.38 11.25 23.13
C LEU A 77 -2.01 12.30 24.05
N LYS A 78 -1.52 13.54 23.98
CA LYS A 78 -2.14 14.69 24.67
C LYS A 78 -3.54 14.92 24.10
N GLU A 79 -4.49 15.20 24.98
CA GLU A 79 -5.81 15.69 24.60
C GLU A 79 -5.65 16.96 23.74
N PRO A 80 -6.43 17.10 22.65
CA PRO A 80 -6.48 18.37 21.95
C PRO A 80 -6.93 19.45 22.95
N PRO A 81 -6.32 20.65 22.95
CA PRO A 81 -6.70 21.70 23.88
C PRO A 81 -8.20 21.95 23.77
N SER A 82 -8.88 21.90 24.92
CA SER A 82 -10.30 22.22 25.03
C SER A 82 -10.52 23.62 24.49
N TYR A 83 -11.14 23.73 23.31
CA TYR A 83 -11.49 25.02 22.72
C TYR A 83 -12.51 25.65 23.67
N THR A 84 -12.03 26.60 24.47
CA THR A 84 -12.87 27.45 25.30
C THR A 84 -13.99 27.98 24.44
N ALA A 85 -15.23 27.66 24.81
CA ALA A 85 -16.41 28.29 24.28
C ALA A 85 -16.31 29.79 24.58
N SER A 86 -15.75 30.54 23.63
CA SER A 86 -15.68 31.98 23.68
C SER A 86 -17.10 32.52 23.57
N THR A 87 -17.65 32.92 24.72
CA THR A 87 -18.72 33.91 24.78
C THR A 87 -18.27 35.17 24.06
N SER A 88 -18.91 35.51 22.94
CA SER A 88 -19.21 36.90 22.61
C SER A 88 -20.28 37.02 21.51
N THR A 89 -21.34 37.72 21.91
CA THR A 89 -22.14 38.62 21.08
C THR A 89 -23.24 38.00 20.21
N SER A 90 -24.43 38.03 20.81
CA SER A 90 -25.75 38.16 20.21
C SER A 90 -25.75 38.80 18.80
N LYS A 91 -26.06 37.98 17.79
CA LYS A 91 -26.90 38.41 16.67
C LYS A 91 -27.96 37.35 16.45
N VAL A 92 -29.19 37.75 16.74
CA VAL A 92 -30.43 37.08 16.38
C VAL A 92 -30.43 36.85 14.87
N PHE A 93 -30.40 35.59 14.44
CA PHE A 93 -31.01 35.18 13.19
C PHE A 93 -31.87 33.96 13.47
N GLU A 94 -33.15 34.28 13.53
CA GLU A 94 -34.31 33.44 13.70
C GLU A 94 -34.55 32.66 12.41
N LEU A 95 -34.07 31.42 12.29
CA LEU A 95 -34.57 30.44 11.33
C LEU A 95 -34.46 29.02 11.92
N ALA A 96 -35.61 28.36 12.03
CA ALA A 96 -35.75 27.01 12.55
C ALA A 96 -34.95 25.97 11.74
N PRO A 97 -34.50 24.85 12.36
CA PRO A 97 -33.89 23.76 11.62
C PRO A 97 -34.91 23.13 10.63
N PRO A 98 -34.48 22.72 9.43
CA PRO A 98 -35.37 22.12 8.45
C PRO A 98 -35.95 20.80 9.00
N PRO A 99 -37.24 20.51 8.71
CA PRO A 99 -37.91 19.31 9.19
C PRO A 99 -37.34 18.06 8.53
N TYR A 100 -36.81 17.13 9.33
CA TYR A 100 -36.41 15.79 8.87
C TYR A 100 -37.67 14.99 8.52
N THR A 101 -38.10 15.05 7.27
CA THR A 101 -39.10 14.14 6.72
C THR A 101 -38.37 12.94 6.12
N PRO A 102 -38.61 11.70 6.57
CA PRO A 102 -38.01 10.53 5.93
C PRO A 102 -38.66 10.33 4.56
N THR A 103 -37.86 10.47 3.51
CA THR A 103 -38.27 10.19 2.13
C THR A 103 -38.53 8.69 1.97
N PRO A 104 -39.72 8.25 1.51
CA PRO A 104 -39.99 6.84 1.29
C PRO A 104 -39.14 6.31 0.13
N ALA A 105 -38.51 5.16 0.36
CA ALA A 105 -37.67 4.44 -0.60
C ALA A 105 -38.44 4.16 -1.91
N SER A 106 -37.95 4.74 -3.01
CA SER A 106 -38.32 4.29 -4.35
C SER A 106 -37.87 2.85 -4.54
N ARG A 107 -38.85 1.98 -4.82
CA ARG A 107 -38.66 0.58 -5.18
C ARG A 107 -37.77 0.49 -6.41
N ILE A 108 -36.64 -0.20 -6.29
CA ILE A 108 -35.87 -0.70 -7.42
C ILE A 108 -36.64 -1.90 -7.99
N PRO A 109 -37.03 -1.92 -9.28
CA PRO A 109 -37.47 -3.14 -9.92
C PRO A 109 -36.33 -4.17 -9.96
N ARG A 110 -36.58 -5.35 -9.41
CA ARG A 110 -35.74 -6.53 -9.60
C ARG A 110 -35.85 -6.93 -11.08
N GLU A 111 -34.89 -6.55 -11.89
CA GLU A 111 -34.75 -7.10 -13.24
C GLU A 111 -33.94 -8.39 -13.21
N SER A 112 -34.64 -9.40 -13.71
CA SER A 112 -34.25 -10.76 -14.02
C SER A 112 -32.82 -10.90 -14.53
N LEU A 113 -32.15 -11.95 -14.06
CA LEU A 113 -31.07 -12.60 -14.78
C LEU A 113 -31.56 -12.90 -16.20
N ASN A 114 -30.95 -12.26 -17.19
CA ASN A 114 -30.99 -12.75 -18.56
C ASN A 114 -29.60 -12.59 -19.15
N GLU A 115 -28.95 -13.74 -19.32
CA GLU A 115 -27.88 -13.95 -20.28
C GLU A 115 -28.27 -13.34 -21.63
N LYS A 116 -27.25 -12.82 -22.33
CA LYS A 116 -27.29 -12.31 -23.71
C LYS A 116 -27.67 -10.83 -23.87
N CYS A 117 -26.71 -9.98 -23.52
CA CYS A 117 -26.47 -8.73 -24.25
C CYS A 117 -25.02 -8.76 -24.74
N ALA A 118 -24.83 -9.24 -25.97
CA ALA A 118 -23.67 -8.91 -26.77
C ALA A 118 -23.95 -7.55 -27.41
N PRO A 119 -23.11 -6.51 -27.21
CA PRO A 119 -23.11 -5.36 -28.10
C PRO A 119 -22.33 -5.72 -29.38
N PRO A 120 -22.88 -5.43 -30.57
CA PRO A 120 -22.12 -5.35 -31.80
C PRO A 120 -21.42 -3.98 -31.84
N ASP A 121 -20.10 -3.98 -32.03
CA ASP A 121 -19.31 -3.00 -32.80
C ASP A 121 -17.83 -3.31 -32.54
N ASP A 122 -17.30 -4.25 -33.33
CA ASP A 122 -15.88 -4.60 -33.41
C ASP A 122 -15.13 -3.55 -34.24
N GLU A 123 -14.88 -2.38 -33.65
CA GLU A 123 -13.67 -1.64 -34.00
C GLU A 123 -12.65 -1.95 -32.91
N PRO A 124 -11.46 -2.50 -33.22
CA PRO A 124 -10.46 -2.82 -32.22
C PRO A 124 -9.98 -1.51 -31.58
N VAL A 125 -10.59 -1.15 -30.45
CA VAL A 125 -10.15 -0.01 -29.66
C VAL A 125 -8.71 -0.31 -29.21
N GLU A 126 -7.78 0.53 -29.64
CA GLU A 126 -6.36 0.34 -29.37
C GLU A 126 -6.10 0.25 -27.86
N ASP A 127 -5.33 -0.76 -27.47
CA ASP A 127 -4.93 -0.95 -26.09
C ASP A 127 -3.91 0.12 -25.67
N ILE A 128 -4.11 0.70 -24.50
CA ILE A 128 -3.30 1.81 -24.00
C ILE A 128 -2.26 1.30 -23.01
N LEU A 129 -0.99 1.69 -23.19
CA LEU A 129 0.08 1.35 -22.25
C LEU A 129 0.13 2.40 -21.12
N HIS A 130 0.04 1.94 -19.86
CA HIS A 130 0.22 2.77 -18.67
C HIS A 130 1.55 2.45 -18.00
N PHE A 131 2.38 3.48 -17.76
CA PHE A 131 3.61 3.34 -16.98
C PHE A 131 3.30 3.36 -15.48
N LEU A 132 3.78 2.34 -14.76
CA LEU A 132 3.48 2.14 -13.35
C LEU A 132 4.37 3.01 -12.46
N ASP A 133 3.75 3.79 -11.58
CA ASP A 133 4.42 4.34 -10.40
C ASP A 133 4.22 3.39 -9.21
N HIS A 134 5.30 2.73 -8.79
CA HIS A 134 5.24 1.66 -7.79
C HIS A 134 4.84 2.17 -6.40
N ALA A 135 4.91 3.48 -6.14
CA ALA A 135 4.48 4.08 -4.88
C ALA A 135 2.96 4.30 -4.81
N HIS A 136 2.27 4.48 -5.94
CA HIS A 136 0.89 4.95 -5.99
C HIS A 136 -0.04 4.06 -6.83
N ASP A 137 0.51 3.25 -7.73
CA ASP A 137 -0.27 2.40 -8.63
C ASP A 137 -0.41 0.98 -8.08
N SER A 138 -1.66 0.53 -8.05
CA SER A 138 -2.11 -0.82 -7.70
C SER A 138 -3.24 -1.20 -8.66
N ILE A 139 -3.59 -2.48 -8.78
CA ILE A 139 -4.68 -2.91 -9.69
C ILE A 139 -5.99 -2.19 -9.35
N ASN A 140 -6.27 -1.99 -8.06
CA ASN A 140 -7.47 -1.30 -7.61
C ASN A 140 -7.42 0.20 -7.92
N SER A 141 -6.29 0.88 -7.68
CA SER A 141 -6.18 2.30 -8.00
C SER A 141 -6.21 2.56 -9.51
N LEU A 142 -5.63 1.68 -10.32
CA LEU A 142 -5.71 1.74 -11.79
C LEU A 142 -7.14 1.47 -12.29
N SER A 143 -7.81 0.47 -11.72
CA SER A 143 -9.21 0.15 -12.02
C SER A 143 -10.12 1.37 -11.82
N LEU A 144 -9.91 2.11 -10.72
CA LEU A 144 -10.66 3.33 -10.43
C LEU A 144 -10.27 4.48 -11.35
N ARG A 145 -8.97 4.68 -11.63
CA ARG A 145 -8.47 5.77 -12.47
C ARG A 145 -8.95 5.66 -13.92
N TYR A 146 -9.03 4.44 -14.43
CA TYR A 146 -9.38 4.16 -15.83
C TYR A 146 -10.82 3.66 -16.01
N GLY A 147 -11.57 3.39 -14.94
CA GLY A 147 -12.91 2.83 -15.01
C GLY A 147 -12.97 1.40 -15.56
N VAL A 148 -11.85 0.67 -15.53
CA VAL A 148 -11.75 -0.71 -16.05
C VAL A 148 -11.93 -1.71 -14.90
N PRO A 149 -12.75 -2.76 -15.02
CA PRO A 149 -12.88 -3.74 -13.96
C PRO A 149 -11.55 -4.47 -13.69
N ALA A 150 -11.18 -4.61 -12.42
CA ALA A 150 -9.93 -5.23 -11.99
C ALA A 150 -9.70 -6.64 -12.57
N SER A 151 -10.78 -7.41 -12.76
CA SER A 151 -10.73 -8.74 -13.37
C SER A 151 -10.37 -8.71 -14.87
N ALA A 152 -10.81 -7.70 -15.62
CA ALA A 152 -10.40 -7.52 -17.02
C ALA A 152 -8.94 -7.07 -17.11
N LEU A 153 -8.52 -6.14 -16.24
CA LEU A 153 -7.13 -5.66 -16.19
C LEU A 153 -6.16 -6.81 -15.86
N ARG A 154 -6.52 -7.68 -14.89
CA ARG A 154 -5.75 -8.87 -14.54
C ARG A 154 -5.64 -9.87 -15.70
N ARG A 155 -6.74 -10.11 -16.42
CA ARG A 155 -6.74 -11.01 -17.59
C ARG A 155 -5.92 -10.46 -18.75
N ALA A 156 -6.08 -9.19 -19.09
CA ALA A 156 -5.33 -8.54 -20.17
C ALA A 156 -3.81 -8.56 -19.92
N ASN A 157 -3.38 -8.52 -18.65
CA ASN A 157 -1.97 -8.48 -18.26
C ASN A 157 -1.42 -9.82 -17.76
N ASN A 158 -2.21 -10.90 -17.72
CA ASN A 158 -1.81 -12.17 -17.10
C ASN A 158 -1.28 -11.97 -15.66
N ILE A 159 -2.02 -11.24 -14.83
CA ILE A 159 -1.68 -10.99 -13.42
C ILE A 159 -2.63 -11.77 -12.51
N SER A 160 -2.10 -12.75 -11.77
CA SER A 160 -2.88 -13.54 -10.79
C SER A 160 -3.03 -12.84 -9.44
N SER A 161 -2.03 -12.06 -9.02
CA SER A 161 -1.94 -11.47 -7.67
C SER A 161 -1.40 -10.05 -7.70
N ASP A 162 -1.81 -9.23 -6.73
CA ASP A 162 -1.53 -7.78 -6.73
C ASP A 162 -0.05 -7.43 -6.55
N HIS A 163 0.73 -8.29 -5.90
CA HIS A 163 2.18 -8.08 -5.72
C HIS A 163 2.97 -8.24 -7.03
N LEU A 164 2.42 -8.88 -8.06
CA LEU A 164 3.10 -9.06 -9.35
C LEU A 164 3.16 -7.77 -10.18
N ILE A 165 2.43 -6.73 -9.78
CA ILE A 165 2.49 -5.40 -10.41
C ILE A 165 3.86 -4.76 -10.16
N ALA A 166 4.42 -4.94 -8.96
CA ALA A 166 5.68 -4.29 -8.56
C ALA A 166 6.91 -4.76 -9.37
N GLY A 167 6.83 -5.93 -10.02
CA GLY A 167 7.89 -6.42 -10.90
C GLY A 167 7.79 -5.92 -12.34
N ARG A 168 6.78 -5.10 -12.65
CA ARG A 168 6.49 -4.62 -14.01
C ARG A 168 6.66 -3.12 -14.09
N ARG A 169 7.21 -2.66 -15.21
CA ARG A 169 7.35 -1.24 -15.50
C ARG A 169 6.10 -0.62 -16.12
N ALA A 170 5.31 -1.41 -16.85
CA ALA A 170 4.11 -0.94 -17.52
C ALA A 170 3.01 -2.02 -17.54
N VAL A 171 1.77 -1.56 -17.67
CA VAL A 171 0.54 -2.36 -17.69
C VAL A 171 -0.30 -1.94 -18.88
N ILE A 172 -0.91 -2.92 -19.54
CA ILE A 172 -1.82 -2.75 -20.66
C ILE A 172 -3.22 -2.45 -20.12
N ILE A 173 -3.85 -1.40 -20.62
CA ILE A 173 -5.21 -1.02 -20.26
C ILE A 173 -6.11 -1.33 -21.45
N PRO A 174 -7.04 -2.29 -21.32
CA PRO A 174 -7.89 -2.70 -22.43
C PRO A 174 -8.76 -1.54 -22.89
N GLY A 175 -8.65 -1.21 -24.17
CA GLY A 175 -9.38 -0.10 -24.81
C GLY A 175 -10.90 -0.31 -24.81
N GLN A 176 -11.38 -1.55 -24.71
CA GLN A 176 -12.83 -1.85 -24.66
C GLN A 176 -13.56 -1.11 -23.53
N TYR A 177 -12.87 -0.87 -22.40
CA TYR A 177 -13.46 -0.20 -21.23
C TYR A 177 -13.05 1.27 -21.12
N TYR A 178 -11.89 1.64 -21.66
CA TYR A 178 -11.36 2.99 -21.56
C TYR A 178 -11.29 3.68 -22.92
N LYS A 179 -12.24 4.58 -23.18
CA LYS A 179 -12.34 5.37 -24.43
C LYS A 179 -11.52 6.68 -24.39
N GLY A 180 -10.71 6.88 -23.36
CA GLY A 180 -10.01 8.15 -23.14
C GLY A 180 -8.80 8.38 -24.06
N GLY A 181 -8.33 7.37 -24.80
CA GLY A 181 -7.31 7.49 -25.85
C GLY A 181 -5.91 7.96 -25.40
N VAL A 182 -5.75 8.35 -24.12
CA VAL A 182 -4.50 8.91 -23.59
C VAL A 182 -4.14 8.20 -22.28
N SER A 183 -2.87 7.83 -22.12
CA SER A 183 -2.36 7.29 -20.86
C SER A 183 -2.31 8.39 -19.78
N LEU A 184 -3.02 8.20 -18.66
CA LEU A 184 -2.99 9.05 -17.47
C LEU A 184 -1.77 8.79 -16.57
N SER A 185 -0.76 8.06 -17.06
CA SER A 185 0.45 7.75 -16.29
C SER A 185 1.33 8.98 -16.09
N PRO A 186 1.90 9.17 -14.89
CA PRO A 186 3.05 10.05 -14.75
C PRO A 186 4.15 9.53 -15.69
N ARG A 187 4.75 10.42 -16.49
CA ARG A 187 5.99 10.06 -17.17
C ARG A 187 7.01 9.63 -16.10
N PRO A 188 7.79 8.55 -16.31
CA PRO A 188 8.76 8.09 -15.32
C PRO A 188 9.57 9.25 -14.74
N ILE A 189 9.72 9.29 -13.42
CA ILE A 189 10.26 10.42 -12.64
C ILE A 189 11.72 10.76 -13.01
N GLU A 190 12.46 9.81 -13.58
CA GLU A 190 13.81 10.02 -14.14
C GLU A 190 13.82 10.77 -15.49
N GLY A 191 12.64 11.05 -16.06
CA GLY A 191 12.50 11.79 -17.31
C GLY A 191 12.88 10.99 -18.56
N GLU A 192 12.39 11.44 -19.72
CA GLU A 192 12.67 10.83 -21.02
C GLU A 192 14.18 10.81 -21.35
N GLU A 193 14.91 11.80 -20.84
CA GLU A 193 16.34 11.95 -21.09
C GLU A 193 17.19 10.90 -20.37
N GLU A 194 16.86 10.53 -19.15
CA GLU A 194 17.64 9.54 -18.39
C GLU A 194 17.44 8.12 -18.92
N GLU A 195 16.25 7.80 -19.42
CA GLU A 195 16.04 6.52 -20.11
C GLU A 195 16.79 6.45 -21.44
N LYS A 196 16.80 7.54 -22.21
CA LYS A 196 17.61 7.65 -23.42
C LYS A 196 19.10 7.49 -23.08
N ARG A 197 19.55 8.07 -21.96
CA ARG A 197 20.92 7.93 -21.44
C ARG A 197 21.24 6.48 -21.10
N LYS A 198 20.43 5.81 -20.26
CA LYS A 198 20.60 4.39 -19.89
C LYS A 198 20.53 3.46 -21.11
N ALA A 199 19.71 3.78 -22.11
CA ALA A 199 19.67 3.04 -23.37
C ALA A 199 20.94 3.24 -24.21
N LYS A 200 21.50 4.45 -24.27
CA LYS A 200 22.79 4.71 -24.94
C LYS A 200 23.94 3.98 -24.26
N ILE A 201 24.02 4.00 -22.92
CA ILE A 201 25.03 3.25 -22.16
C ILE A 201 24.97 1.76 -22.48
N ARG A 202 23.78 1.15 -22.44
CA ARG A 202 23.60 -0.26 -22.82
C ARG A 202 24.00 -0.55 -24.26
N ARG A 203 23.66 0.32 -25.21
CA ARG A 203 24.06 0.16 -26.61
C ARG A 203 25.57 0.25 -26.79
N TRP A 204 26.24 1.19 -26.10
CA TRP A 204 27.69 1.32 -26.14
C TRP A 204 28.38 0.09 -25.55
N MET A 205 27.93 -0.41 -24.39
CA MET A 205 28.46 -1.61 -23.75
C MET A 205 28.37 -2.83 -24.69
N VAL A 206 27.26 -2.99 -25.41
CA VAL A 206 27.09 -4.06 -26.40
C VAL A 206 27.97 -3.86 -27.63
N ALA A 207 28.10 -2.63 -28.13
CA ALA A 207 28.90 -2.31 -29.31
C ALA A 207 30.41 -2.54 -29.08
N CYS A 208 30.93 -2.05 -27.96
CA CYS A 208 32.34 -2.20 -27.57
C CYS A 208 32.64 -3.53 -26.88
N LYS A 209 31.61 -4.33 -26.52
CA LYS A 209 31.71 -5.57 -25.74
C LYS A 209 32.37 -5.38 -24.36
N VAL A 210 32.15 -4.21 -23.76
CA VAL A 210 32.65 -3.81 -22.43
C VAL A 210 31.52 -4.00 -21.43
N HIS A 211 31.77 -4.67 -20.29
CA HIS A 211 30.76 -4.93 -19.27
C HIS A 211 30.91 -3.98 -18.05
N GLU A 212 32.00 -3.22 -18.00
CA GLU A 212 32.28 -2.20 -17.00
C GLU A 212 31.43 -0.95 -17.25
N TYR A 213 30.38 -0.80 -16.43
CA TYR A 213 29.46 0.33 -16.50
C TYR A 213 30.17 1.69 -16.35
N ASP A 214 31.16 1.78 -15.45
CA ASP A 214 31.89 3.03 -15.18
C ASP A 214 32.72 3.49 -16.39
N VAL A 215 33.27 2.54 -17.16
CA VAL A 215 34.01 2.83 -18.39
C VAL A 215 33.06 3.36 -19.46
N ALA A 216 31.90 2.71 -19.63
CA ALA A 216 30.86 3.16 -20.55
C ALA A 216 30.35 4.57 -20.21
N LEU A 217 30.16 4.85 -18.92
CA LEU A 217 29.79 6.18 -18.44
C LEU A 217 30.85 7.21 -18.81
N TRP A 218 32.13 6.91 -18.56
CA TRP A 218 33.21 7.85 -18.82
C TRP A 218 33.28 8.24 -20.31
N TYR A 219 33.28 7.26 -21.22
CA TYR A 219 33.33 7.53 -22.66
C TYR A 219 32.10 8.29 -23.17
N LEU A 220 30.91 7.97 -22.65
CA LEU A 220 29.69 8.68 -23.03
C LEU A 220 29.60 10.08 -22.43
N GLU A 221 30.15 10.32 -21.24
CA GLU A 221 30.20 11.65 -20.64
C GLU A 221 31.17 12.57 -21.42
N GLN A 222 32.33 12.04 -21.84
CA GLN A 222 33.27 12.77 -22.70
C GLN A 222 32.70 13.11 -24.07
N ALA A 223 31.84 12.25 -24.62
CA ALA A 223 31.22 12.44 -25.94
C ALA A 223 29.85 13.14 -25.90
N GLU A 224 29.48 13.79 -24.78
CA GLU A 224 28.17 14.42 -24.58
C GLU A 224 26.98 13.48 -24.91
N TYR A 225 27.15 12.19 -24.63
CA TYR A 225 26.25 11.09 -24.96
C TYR A 225 26.00 10.88 -26.46
N ASP A 226 26.93 11.23 -27.35
CA ASP A 226 26.94 10.70 -28.72
C ASP A 226 27.44 9.26 -28.74
N LEU A 227 26.62 8.34 -29.25
CA LEU A 227 26.93 6.92 -29.28
C LEU A 227 28.06 6.59 -30.25
N GLN A 228 28.07 7.21 -31.44
CA GLN A 228 29.06 6.88 -32.49
C GLN A 228 30.43 7.42 -32.11
N LEU A 229 30.48 8.69 -31.69
CA LEU A 229 31.73 9.31 -31.24
C LEU A 229 32.34 8.53 -30.06
N ALA A 230 31.52 8.12 -29.08
CA ALA A 230 32.00 7.33 -27.94
C ALA A 230 32.52 5.93 -28.33
N THR A 231 31.97 5.30 -29.37
CA THR A 231 32.48 4.01 -29.86
C THR A 231 33.79 4.19 -30.63
N ASP A 232 33.88 5.23 -31.45
CA ASP A 232 35.05 5.50 -32.28
C ASP A 232 36.26 5.90 -31.45
N THR A 233 36.05 6.69 -30.39
CA THR A 233 37.11 7.04 -29.42
C THR A 233 37.63 5.81 -28.69
N TYR A 234 36.74 4.91 -28.25
CA TYR A 234 37.14 3.65 -27.63
C TYR A 234 37.99 2.77 -28.56
N PHE A 235 37.57 2.58 -29.82
CA PHE A 235 38.33 1.78 -30.77
C PHE A 235 39.67 2.44 -31.13
N SER A 236 39.72 3.77 -31.21
CA SER A 236 40.98 4.50 -31.43
C SER A 236 41.96 4.30 -30.27
N ASP A 237 41.48 4.29 -29.03
CA ASP A 237 42.29 4.02 -27.85
C ASP A 237 42.83 2.58 -27.84
N GLU A 238 41.98 1.59 -28.14
CA GLU A 238 42.40 0.18 -28.28
C GLU A 238 43.47 -0.02 -29.36
N GLU A 239 43.32 0.64 -30.51
CA GLU A 239 44.33 0.62 -31.58
C GLU A 239 45.63 1.31 -31.15
N TRP A 240 45.53 2.38 -30.38
CA TRP A 240 46.68 3.07 -29.82
C TRP A 240 47.43 2.17 -28.82
N GLU A 241 46.73 1.49 -27.91
CA GLU A 241 47.33 0.54 -26.96
C GLU A 241 48.01 -0.64 -27.67
N ARG A 242 47.39 -1.16 -28.75
CA ARG A 242 47.97 -2.25 -29.55
C ARG A 242 49.27 -1.86 -30.24
N THR A 243 49.37 -0.60 -30.70
CA THR A 243 50.54 -0.08 -31.42
C THR A 243 51.61 0.49 -30.49
N HIS A 244 51.24 0.83 -29.27
CA HIS A 244 52.13 1.32 -28.21
C HIS A 244 52.10 0.35 -27.02
N PRO A 245 52.53 -0.92 -27.21
CA PRO A 245 52.61 -1.85 -26.10
C PRO A 245 53.51 -1.24 -25.05
N ALA A 246 52.98 -1.08 -23.83
CA ALA A 246 53.69 -0.41 -22.75
C ALA A 246 55.09 -1.01 -22.61
N GLU A 247 56.13 -0.19 -22.78
CA GLU A 247 57.47 -0.52 -22.31
C GLU A 247 57.37 -0.66 -20.79
N ALA A 248 57.00 -1.86 -20.34
CA ALA A 248 56.95 -2.20 -18.93
C ALA A 248 58.39 -2.15 -18.42
N GLY A 249 58.75 -1.02 -17.82
CA GLY A 249 59.89 -0.91 -16.93
C GLY A 249 59.92 -2.13 -16.01
N ARG A 250 61.06 -2.83 -16.03
CA ARG A 250 61.35 -3.97 -15.18
C ARG A 250 61.18 -3.58 -13.71
N GLY A 251 60.08 -4.01 -13.09
CA GLY A 251 59.87 -3.97 -11.65
C GLY A 251 59.21 -5.27 -11.20
N LYS A 252 60.02 -6.24 -10.76
CA LYS A 252 59.56 -7.51 -10.18
C LYS A 252 58.79 -7.27 -8.88
N GLY A 253 57.63 -7.91 -8.72
CA GLY A 253 57.11 -8.27 -7.40
C GLY A 253 55.59 -8.35 -7.29
N ILE A 254 55.04 -9.56 -7.46
CA ILE A 254 53.93 -10.15 -6.67
C ILE A 254 52.66 -9.31 -6.53
N MET A 255 51.57 -9.69 -7.22
CA MET A 255 50.43 -10.44 -6.66
C MET A 255 49.30 -10.51 -7.70
N GLY A 256 48.66 -11.68 -7.84
CA GLY A 256 47.43 -11.81 -8.60
C GLY A 256 46.35 -10.91 -8.02
N GLY A 257 45.76 -10.07 -8.86
CA GLY A 257 44.71 -9.14 -8.45
C GLY A 257 44.18 -8.40 -9.67
N ASN A 258 42.97 -8.79 -10.07
CA ASN A 258 41.99 -8.03 -10.84
C ASN A 258 42.53 -7.01 -11.87
N ARG A 259 42.35 -7.32 -13.16
CA ARG A 259 42.55 -6.38 -14.28
C ARG A 259 41.48 -5.29 -14.25
N ASN A 260 41.55 -4.41 -13.26
CA ASN A 260 40.85 -3.12 -13.23
C ASN A 260 41.91 -2.06 -12.92
N SER A 261 42.65 -1.65 -13.95
CA SER A 261 43.32 -0.36 -13.93
C SER A 261 42.72 0.47 -15.05
N VAL A 262 41.64 1.18 -14.75
CA VAL A 262 41.25 2.38 -15.51
C VAL A 262 42.42 3.34 -15.35
N ARG A 263 43.33 3.35 -16.32
CA ARG A 263 44.39 4.35 -16.39
C ARG A 263 43.76 5.63 -16.91
N LEU A 264 43.45 6.54 -15.97
CA LEU A 264 43.28 7.95 -16.27
C LEU A 264 44.56 8.45 -16.95
N SER A 265 44.61 8.40 -18.27
CA SER A 265 45.58 9.16 -19.03
C SER A 265 44.88 10.44 -19.50
N ARG A 266 45.12 11.50 -18.72
CA ARG A 266 44.79 12.88 -19.07
C ARG A 266 45.31 13.18 -20.48
N ARG A 267 44.46 13.70 -21.36
CA ARG A 267 44.91 14.56 -22.45
C ARG A 267 44.34 15.96 -22.27
N CYS A 268 45.28 16.90 -22.25
CA CYS A 268 45.08 18.32 -22.49
C CYS A 268 44.60 18.56 -23.92
#